data_AF-A0A417CDC0-F1
#
_entry.id   AF-A0A417CDC0-F1
#
_cell.length_a   1.000
_cell.length_b   1.000
_cell.length_c   1.000
_cell.angle_alpha   90.00
_cell.angle_beta   90.00
_cell.angle_gamma   90.00
#
_symmetry.space_group_name_H-M   'P 1'
#
loop_
_entity.id
_entity.type
_entity.pdbx_description
1 polymer ?
#
loop_
_entity_poly.entity_id
_entity_poly.type
_entity_poly.pdbx_seq_one_letter_code
_entity_poly.pdbx_strand_id
1 'polypeptide(L)'
;MKLKRRKIQGEVRKAWVCEITWFLDQVAGLDERLHYIVINDLILFDDEEPATYYIRVPGGTVGSIFLDDDYNIKEIFIDPNNVVESYPANINKQMKKFIGERMMIE
;
A
#
# COMPACT_ATOMS: atom_id res chain seq x y z
N MET A 1 -12.32 -1.81 4.66
CA MET A 1 -11.12 -2.67 4.75
C MET A 1 -10.51 -2.81 6.15
N LYS A 2 -10.16 -4.04 6.58
CA LYS A 2 -9.37 -4.29 7.81
C LYS A 2 -7.89 -4.49 7.50
N LEU A 3 -7.01 -3.82 8.25
CA LEU A 3 -5.56 -3.99 8.21
C LEU A 3 -5.12 -5.01 9.25
N LYS A 4 -4.53 -6.12 8.79
CA LYS A 4 -4.01 -7.17 9.67
C LYS A 4 -2.52 -7.02 9.83
N ARG A 5 -2.05 -7.00 11.08
CA ARG A 5 -0.61 -6.91 11.35
C ARG A 5 0.11 -8.14 10.80
N ARG A 6 1.22 -7.91 10.10
CA ARG A 6 2.11 -8.96 9.63
C ARG A 6 3.48 -8.80 10.26
N LYS A 7 4.03 -9.91 10.74
CA LYS A 7 5.42 -10.00 11.14
C LYS A 7 6.27 -10.21 9.88
N ILE A 8 7.08 -9.23 9.54
CA ILE A 8 8.07 -9.32 8.46
C ILE A 8 9.44 -9.50 9.11
N GLN A 9 10.31 -10.35 8.55
CA GLN A 9 11.70 -10.46 8.99
C GLN A 9 12.47 -9.22 8.53
N GLY A 10 13.08 -8.48 9.46
CA GLY A 10 13.82 -7.24 9.18
C GLY A 10 13.43 -6.07 10.10
N GLU A 11 13.88 -4.86 9.77
CA GLU A 11 13.69 -3.66 10.62
C GLU A 11 12.28 -3.05 10.59
N VAL A 12 11.38 -3.57 9.74
CA VAL A 12 10.01 -3.05 9.65
C VAL A 12 9.19 -3.52 10.86
N ARG A 13 9.17 -2.69 11.92
CA ARG A 13 8.48 -2.98 13.19
C ARG A 13 6.96 -3.00 13.10
N LYS A 14 6.41 -2.42 12.03
CA LYS A 14 4.98 -2.12 11.84
C LYS A 14 4.61 -2.25 10.36
N ALA A 15 4.17 -3.46 9.99
CA ALA A 15 3.69 -3.78 8.65
C ALA A 15 2.31 -4.41 8.73
N TRP A 16 1.46 -4.08 7.75
CA TRP A 16 0.10 -4.58 7.66
C TRP A 16 -0.18 -5.14 6.27
N VAL A 17 -1.13 -6.06 6.21
CA VAL A 17 -1.68 -6.60 4.97
C VAL A 17 -3.19 -6.42 4.97
N CYS A 18 -3.74 -6.20 3.79
CA CYS A 18 -5.17 -6.03 3.55
C CYS A 18 -5.51 -6.42 2.11
N GLU A 19 -6.77 -6.26 1.72
CA GLU A 19 -7.23 -6.62 0.37
C GLU A 19 -6.47 -5.91 -0.76
N ILE A 20 -6.03 -4.66 -0.56
CA ILE A 20 -5.18 -3.94 -1.51
C ILE A 20 -3.86 -4.68 -1.75
N THR A 21 -3.15 -5.08 -0.69
CA THR A 21 -1.86 -5.77 -0.83
C THR A 21 -2.03 -7.10 -1.54
N TRP A 22 -3.09 -7.84 -1.20
CA TRP A 22 -3.42 -9.11 -1.86
C TRP A 22 -3.73 -8.95 -3.34
N PHE A 23 -4.48 -7.91 -3.69
CA PHE A 23 -4.79 -7.62 -5.08
C PHE A 23 -3.53 -7.27 -5.88
N LEU A 24 -2.62 -6.48 -5.31
CA LEU A 24 -1.36 -6.13 -5.96
C LEU A 24 -0.47 -7.34 -6.18
N ASP A 25 -0.37 -8.25 -5.22
CA ASP A 25 0.38 -9.51 -5.39
C ASP A 25 -0.15 -10.34 -6.56
N GLN A 26 -1.47 -10.50 -6.65
CA GLN A 26 -2.10 -11.26 -7.75
C GLN A 26 -1.87 -10.61 -9.11
N VAL A 27 -2.03 -9.29 -9.19
CA VAL A 27 -1.88 -8.56 -10.45
C VAL A 27 -0.42 -8.50 -10.90
N ALA A 28 0.53 -8.48 -9.96
CA ALA A 28 1.95 -8.55 -10.25
C ALA A 28 2.48 -9.98 -10.48
N GLY A 29 1.64 -11.01 -10.32
CA GLY A 29 2.05 -12.41 -10.45
C GLY A 29 3.01 -12.88 -9.35
N LEU A 30 2.91 -12.30 -8.16
CA LEU A 30 3.78 -12.61 -7.02
C LEU A 30 3.13 -13.66 -6.12
N ASP A 31 3.82 -14.78 -5.90
CA ASP A 31 3.33 -15.88 -5.07
C ASP A 31 3.47 -15.61 -3.55
N GLU A 32 4.31 -14.65 -3.14
CA GLU A 32 4.78 -14.53 -1.75
C GLU A 32 4.23 -13.33 -0.95
N ARG A 33 2.96 -12.94 -1.13
CA ARG A 33 2.34 -11.80 -0.42
C ARG A 33 3.32 -10.64 -0.24
N LEU A 34 4.04 -10.18 -1.24
CA LEU A 34 5.21 -9.33 -1.03
C LEU A 34 4.82 -7.91 -0.65
N HIS A 35 3.61 -7.52 -1.03
CA HIS A 35 3.07 -6.21 -0.68
C HIS A 35 2.70 -6.12 0.80
N TYR A 36 3.09 -5.02 1.42
CA TYR A 36 2.69 -4.65 2.77
C TYR A 36 2.50 -3.15 2.88
N ILE A 37 1.63 -2.75 3.80
CA ILE A 37 1.39 -1.36 4.15
C ILE A 37 2.27 -0.98 5.33
N VAL A 38 2.87 0.20 5.27
CA VAL A 38 3.46 0.89 6.41
C VAL A 38 2.62 2.13 6.69
N ILE A 39 2.17 2.23 7.94
CA ILE A 39 1.43 3.39 8.44
C ILE A 39 2.44 4.42 8.92
N ASN A 40 2.26 5.67 8.52
CA ASN A 40 3.25 6.70 8.75
C ASN A 40 3.24 7.16 10.22
N ASP A 41 4.27 6.74 10.96
CA ASP A 41 4.60 7.30 12.28
C ASP A 41 5.96 8.03 12.27
N LEU A 42 6.82 7.77 11.26
CA LEU A 42 8.28 8.01 11.30
C LEU A 42 8.95 8.08 9.91
N ILE A 43 8.22 8.25 8.81
CA ILE A 43 8.84 8.29 7.48
C ILE A 43 9.42 9.69 7.24
N LEU A 44 10.74 9.80 7.36
CA LEU A 44 11.61 10.99 7.22
C LEU A 44 11.62 11.65 5.82
N PHE A 45 10.64 11.38 4.95
CA PHE A 45 10.59 12.01 3.64
C PHE A 45 9.74 13.27 3.73
N ASP A 46 10.37 14.39 3.35
CA ASP A 46 9.86 15.75 3.22
C ASP A 46 8.81 15.84 2.07
N ASP A 47 7.85 14.92 2.02
CA ASP A 47 6.69 15.06 1.13
C ASP A 47 5.76 16.11 1.76
N GLU A 48 5.55 17.22 1.04
CA GLU A 48 4.69 18.34 1.46
C GLU A 48 3.24 17.91 1.76
N GLU A 49 2.82 16.74 1.25
CA GLU A 49 1.65 16.00 1.70
C GLU A 49 2.03 14.55 2.05
N PRO A 50 2.22 14.19 3.33
CA PRO A 50 2.56 12.82 3.68
C PRO A 50 1.42 11.89 3.26
N ALA A 51 1.73 10.90 2.41
CA ALA A 51 0.81 9.81 2.16
C ALA A 51 0.41 9.20 3.50
N THR A 52 -0.90 9.03 3.73
CA THR A 52 -1.40 8.52 5.00
C THR A 52 -0.81 7.14 5.27
N TYR A 53 -0.82 6.26 4.25
CA TYR A 53 -0.16 4.95 4.27
C TYR A 53 0.66 4.70 3.01
N TYR A 54 1.81 4.03 3.17
CA TYR A 54 2.67 3.64 2.04
C TYR A 54 2.53 2.15 1.75
N ILE A 55 2.43 1.82 0.47
CA ILE A 55 2.47 0.46 -0.05
C ILE A 55 3.90 0.14 -0.42
N ARG A 56 4.42 -0.96 0.12
CA ARG A 56 5.82 -1.36 -0.02
C ARG A 56 5.94 -2.81 -0.42
N VAL A 57 7.08 -3.11 -1.02
CA VAL A 57 7.63 -4.46 -1.19
C VAL A 57 9.01 -4.50 -0.54
N PRO A 58 9.63 -5.67 -0.32
CA PRO A 58 11.05 -5.72 0.02
C PRO A 58 11.86 -4.94 -1.02
N GLY A 59 12.63 -3.94 -0.58
CA GLY A 59 13.47 -3.11 -1.43
C GLY A 59 12.92 -1.74 -1.81
N GLY A 60 11.62 -1.44 -1.63
CA GLY A 60 11.10 -0.13 -2.05
C GLY A 60 9.66 0.20 -1.67
N THR A 61 9.30 1.47 -1.85
CA THR A 61 7.91 1.95 -1.84
C THR A 61 7.39 1.89 -3.27
N VAL A 62 6.22 1.31 -3.47
CA VAL A 62 5.60 1.10 -4.79
C VAL A 62 4.31 1.88 -4.97
N GLY A 63 3.80 2.49 -3.89
CA GLY A 63 2.59 3.30 -3.96
C GLY A 63 2.21 3.91 -2.63
N SER A 64 1.14 4.69 -2.68
CA SER A 64 0.64 5.52 -1.61
C SER A 64 -0.87 5.43 -1.54
N ILE A 65 -1.40 5.47 -0.31
CA ILE A 65 -2.83 5.52 0.00
C ILE A 65 -3.08 6.81 0.77
N PHE A 66 -3.99 7.63 0.26
CA PHE A 66 -4.42 8.88 0.87
C PHE A 66 -5.81 8.68 1.45
N LEU A 67 -5.97 9.05 2.72
CA LEU A 67 -7.25 9.00 3.40
C LEU A 67 -7.87 10.39 3.54
N ASP A 68 -9.20 10.42 3.68
CA ASP A 68 -9.91 11.58 4.21
C ASP A 68 -9.90 11.59 5.75
N ASP A 69 -10.51 12.63 6.34
CA ASP A 69 -10.60 12.82 7.80
C ASP A 69 -11.40 11.69 8.50
N ASP A 70 -12.25 10.98 7.76
CA ASP A 70 -13.07 9.86 8.25
C ASP A 70 -12.38 8.49 8.06
N TYR A 71 -11.11 8.49 7.65
CA TYR A 71 -10.30 7.31 7.34
C TYR A 71 -10.80 6.50 6.14
N ASN A 72 -11.53 7.11 5.23
CA ASN A 72 -11.89 6.51 3.95
C ASN A 72 -10.81 6.79 2.90
N ILE A 73 -10.61 5.83 2.01
CA ILE A 73 -9.64 5.96 0.92
C ILE A 73 -10.13 7.04 -0.05
N LYS A 74 -9.42 8.16 -0.12
CA LYS A 74 -9.62 9.22 -1.10
C LYS A 74 -8.94 8.89 -2.42
N GLU A 75 -7.72 8.38 -2.33
CA GLU A 75 -6.89 8.08 -3.50
C GLU A 75 -5.90 6.95 -3.22
N ILE A 76 -5.60 6.18 -4.27
CA ILE A 76 -4.49 5.22 -4.28
C ILE A 76 -3.69 5.46 -5.54
N PHE A 77 -2.39 5.66 -5.37
CA PHE A 77 -1.44 5.77 -6.46
C PHE A 77 -0.42 4.64 -6.38
N ILE A 78 -0.24 3.92 -7.48
CA ILE A 78 0.80 2.91 -7.67
C ILE A 78 1.77 3.44 -8.72
N ASP A 79 3.04 3.48 -8.37
CA ASP A 79 4.11 3.83 -9.31
C ASP A 79 4.48 2.57 -10.13
N PRO A 80 4.13 2.50 -11.42
CA PRO A 80 4.39 1.34 -12.26
C PRO A 80 5.87 1.24 -12.68
N ASN A 81 6.68 2.28 -12.47
CA ASN A 81 8.09 2.31 -12.88
C ASN A 81 9.05 1.94 -11.74
N ASN A 82 8.50 1.48 -10.61
CA ASN A 82 9.26 1.14 -9.42
C ASN A 82 9.65 -0.35 -9.41
N VAL A 83 10.23 -0.83 -8.29
CA VAL A 83 10.79 -2.20 -8.06
C VAL A 83 9.95 -3.39 -8.60
N VAL A 84 8.67 -3.21 -8.90
CA VAL A 84 7.77 -4.22 -9.48
C VAL A 84 7.47 -3.87 -10.95
N GLU A 85 8.21 -4.48 -11.87
CA GLU A 85 8.06 -4.25 -13.32
C GLU A 85 6.83 -4.95 -13.94
N SER A 86 6.19 -5.86 -13.21
CA SER A 86 5.10 -6.71 -13.72
C SER A 86 3.71 -6.08 -13.62
N TYR A 87 3.59 -4.84 -13.13
CA TYR A 87 2.29 -4.19 -13.05
C TYR A 87 1.69 -3.90 -14.42
N PRO A 88 0.39 -4.16 -14.65
CA PRO A 88 -0.27 -3.77 -15.88
C PRO A 88 -0.40 -2.24 -15.95
N ALA A 89 -0.33 -1.70 -17.17
CA ALA A 89 -0.41 -0.25 -17.41
C ALA A 89 -1.69 0.41 -16.85
N ASN A 90 -2.76 -0.37 -16.64
CA ASN A 90 -4.03 0.12 -16.09
C ASN A 90 -4.15 -0.05 -14.55
N ILE A 91 -3.08 -0.38 -13.83
CA ILE A 91 -3.13 -0.68 -12.39
C ILE A 91 -3.83 0.42 -11.59
N ASN A 92 -3.48 1.69 -11.81
CA ASN A 92 -4.10 2.83 -11.14
C ASN A 92 -5.60 2.95 -11.42
N LYS A 93 -6.07 2.54 -12.60
CA LYS A 93 -7.51 2.47 -12.91
C LYS A 93 -8.19 1.36 -12.13
N GLN A 94 -7.53 0.21 -11.95
CA GLN A 94 -8.07 -0.91 -11.18
C GLN A 94 -8.14 -0.59 -9.69
N MET A 95 -7.18 0.17 -9.15
CA MET A 95 -7.16 0.57 -7.74
C MET A 95 -8.36 1.44 -7.32
N LYS A 96 -9.00 2.14 -8.27
CA LYS A 96 -10.18 2.98 -8.00
C LYS A 96 -11.34 2.22 -7.36
N LYS A 97 -11.40 0.89 -7.50
CA LYS A 97 -12.43 0.06 -6.86
C LYS A 97 -12.42 0.13 -5.32
N PHE A 98 -11.30 0.52 -4.72
CA PHE A 98 -11.13 0.63 -3.27
C PHE A 98 -11.41 2.05 -2.74
N ILE A 99 -11.66 3.04 -3.61
CA ILE A 99 -11.96 4.41 -3.20
C ILE A 99 -13.29 4.42 -2.44
N GLY A 100 -13.32 5.15 -1.31
CA GLY A 100 -14.46 5.22 -0.40
C GLY A 100 -14.49 4.10 0.66
N GLU A 101 -13.61 3.10 0.58
CA GLU A 101 -13.51 2.12 1.65
C GLU A 101 -12.83 2.70 2.89
N ARG A 102 -13.46 2.49 4.05
CA ARG A 102 -12.86 2.84 5.34
C ARG A 102 -11.76 1.87 5.75
N MET A 103 -10.59 2.38 6.13
CA MET A 103 -9.48 1.57 6.64
C MET A 103 -9.49 1.53 8.16
N MET A 104 -9.34 0.33 8.74
CA MET A 104 -9.31 0.13 10.19
C MET A 104 -8.24 -0.89 10.58
N ILE A 105 -7.45 -0.57 11.61
CA ILE A 105 -6.46 -1.50 12.18
C ILE A 105 -7.18 -2.50 13.08
N GLU A 106 -6.83 -3.79 12.95
CA GLU A 106 -7.26 -4.88 13.84
C GLU A 106 -6.30 -5.06 15.02
#